data_AF-A0A2A5FX38-F1
#
_entry.id   AF-A0A2A5FX38-F1
#
_cell.length_a   1.000
_cell.length_b   1.000
_cell.length_c   1.000
_cell.angle_alpha   90.00
_cell.angle_beta   90.00
_cell.angle_gamma   90.00
#
_symmetry.space_group_name_H-M   'P 1'
#
loop_
_entity.id
_entity.type
_entity.pdbx_description
1 polymer ?
#
loop_
_entity_poly.entity_id
_entity_poly.type
_entity_poly.pdbx_seq_one_letter_code
_entity_poly.pdbx_strand_id
1 'polypeptide(L)'
;MNHYFKITSSFSSSGTISLLLFFLLASPLWGDGKGVAQECNVFYVTPGGADSGTVGTKANPADFLYALSLVSGANDKIYMASGTYNFSNPINLINNVTIEGGFDPTTWEKSNSTATNIYRDNANIEPTPSRLVAMYGNTISNFLLQDLTIRCSDAFGNSTSTYSVHLTNCSNYEIVRCKLIAGNAGNASN
;
A
#
# COMPACT_ATOMS: atom_id res chain seq x y z
N MET A 1 4.24 -46.18 35.99
CA MET A 1 5.05 -45.01 35.57
C MET A 1 4.27 -43.75 35.91
N ASN A 2 4.53 -43.18 37.08
CA ASN A 2 4.05 -41.88 37.57
C ASN A 2 4.99 -41.52 38.71
N HIS A 3 5.97 -40.65 38.48
CA HIS A 3 6.89 -40.20 39.52
C HIS A 3 6.50 -38.78 39.93
N TYR A 4 5.73 -38.68 41.01
CA TYR A 4 5.51 -37.43 41.74
C TYR A 4 6.69 -37.20 42.68
N PHE A 5 7.43 -36.11 42.44
CA PHE A 5 8.54 -35.69 43.29
C PHE A 5 8.03 -34.68 44.32
N LYS A 6 8.07 -35.06 45.59
CA LYS A 6 7.65 -34.27 46.75
C LYS A 6 8.91 -33.82 47.49
N ILE A 7 9.23 -32.53 47.48
CA ILE A 7 10.26 -31.97 48.36
C ILE A 7 9.59 -31.19 49.49
N THR A 8 9.73 -31.70 50.70
CA THR A 8 9.60 -30.98 51.97
C THR A 8 10.97 -30.48 52.38
N SER A 9 11.15 -29.18 52.60
CA SER A 9 12.38 -28.63 53.17
C SER A 9 12.09 -27.91 54.49
N SER A 10 12.57 -28.49 55.59
CA SER A 10 12.69 -27.88 56.92
C SER A 10 13.92 -26.96 56.96
N PHE A 11 13.75 -25.74 57.47
CA PHE A 11 14.85 -24.79 57.67
C PHE A 11 15.56 -25.04 59.01
N SER A 12 16.89 -25.08 59.00
CA SER A 12 17.75 -25.00 60.20
C SER A 12 18.63 -23.76 60.11
N SER A 13 18.57 -22.93 61.14
CA SER A 13 19.26 -21.65 61.29
C SER A 13 20.76 -21.80 61.47
N SER A 14 21.54 -20.91 60.84
CA SER A 14 22.50 -20.01 61.52
C SER A 14 23.45 -19.35 60.53
N GLY A 15 23.64 -18.02 60.66
CA GLY A 15 24.94 -17.39 60.39
C GLY A 15 25.07 -16.44 59.20
N THR A 16 25.11 -15.14 59.54
CA THR A 16 25.94 -14.05 58.97
C THR A 16 25.65 -13.44 57.58
N ILE A 17 25.04 -12.24 57.62
CA ILE A 17 25.53 -10.93 57.12
C ILE A 17 26.34 -10.94 55.80
N SER A 18 25.82 -10.33 54.73
CA SER A 18 26.43 -9.15 54.07
C SER A 18 25.72 -8.77 52.76
N LEU A 19 25.13 -7.57 52.77
CA LEU A 19 25.13 -6.54 51.73
C LEU A 19 25.11 -6.95 50.24
N LEU A 20 23.93 -6.88 49.61
CA LEU A 20 23.76 -6.20 48.31
C LEU A 20 22.27 -5.91 48.10
N LEU A 21 21.90 -4.62 48.19
CA LEU A 21 20.65 -4.11 47.64
C LEU A 21 20.68 -4.36 46.12
N PHE A 22 19.93 -5.37 45.65
CA PHE A 22 19.54 -5.42 44.24
C PHE A 22 18.11 -4.91 44.16
N PHE A 23 17.99 -3.70 43.62
CA PHE A 23 16.72 -3.01 43.44
C PHE A 23 15.82 -3.84 42.51
N LEU A 24 14.58 -3.98 42.95
CA LEU A 24 13.48 -4.62 42.27
C LEU A 24 13.25 -3.95 40.89
N LEU A 25 13.45 -4.69 39.80
CA LEU A 25 12.77 -4.41 38.53
C LEU A 25 12.08 -5.70 38.08
N ALA A 26 10.85 -5.87 38.56
CA ALA A 26 9.87 -6.69 37.88
C ALA A 26 9.56 -6.02 36.53
N SER A 27 10.15 -6.51 35.44
CA SER A 27 9.60 -6.29 34.11
C SER A 27 8.57 -7.39 33.85
N PRO A 28 7.29 -7.04 33.63
CA PRO A 28 6.31 -8.01 33.23
C PRO A 28 6.43 -8.26 31.73
N LEU A 29 6.10 -9.50 31.38
CA LEU A 29 5.54 -9.92 30.10
C LEU A 29 6.52 -9.89 28.92
N TRP A 30 6.98 -11.09 28.59
CA TRP A 30 7.22 -11.44 27.20
C TRP A 30 6.04 -10.95 26.36
N GLY A 31 6.27 -9.86 25.62
CA GLY A 31 5.51 -9.61 24.43
C GLY A 31 5.82 -10.77 23.51
N ASP A 32 4.90 -11.73 23.41
CA ASP A 32 4.81 -12.54 22.22
C ASP A 32 4.73 -11.55 21.07
N GLY A 33 5.86 -11.39 20.37
CA GLY A 33 5.89 -10.79 19.06
C GLY A 33 5.02 -11.68 18.20
N LYS A 34 3.71 -11.45 18.25
CA LYS A 34 2.80 -11.87 17.21
C LYS A 34 3.30 -11.13 16.00
N GLY A 35 4.21 -11.78 15.27
CA GLY A 35 4.36 -11.51 13.86
C GLY A 35 2.95 -11.60 13.32
N VAL A 36 2.32 -10.44 13.13
CA VAL A 36 1.27 -10.31 12.15
C VAL A 36 1.95 -10.80 10.89
N ALA A 37 1.71 -12.07 10.55
CA ALA A 37 1.93 -12.51 9.20
C ALA A 37 1.10 -11.54 8.38
N GLN A 38 1.78 -10.60 7.72
CA GLN A 38 1.19 -9.93 6.57
C GLN A 38 0.54 -11.05 5.76
N GLU A 39 -0.75 -10.90 5.43
CA GLU A 39 -1.36 -11.83 4.49
C GLU A 39 -0.45 -11.86 3.27
N CYS A 40 0.32 -12.95 3.11
CA CYS A 40 1.56 -12.89 2.36
C CYS A 40 1.25 -12.38 0.94
N ASN A 41 2.06 -11.43 0.51
CA ASN A 41 2.12 -10.90 -0.85
C ASN A 41 1.09 -9.83 -1.23
N VAL A 42 0.27 -9.33 -0.30
CA VAL A 42 -0.76 -8.31 -0.60
C VAL A 42 -0.61 -7.06 0.28
N PHE A 43 -0.71 -5.89 -0.34
CA PHE A 43 -0.94 -4.61 0.32
C PHE A 43 -2.41 -4.20 0.19
N TYR A 44 -3.08 -4.01 1.31
CA TYR A 44 -4.43 -3.46 1.38
C TYR A 44 -4.38 -1.94 1.42
N VAL A 45 -5.10 -1.29 0.51
CA VAL A 45 -5.00 0.16 0.27
C VAL A 45 -6.38 0.80 0.33
N THR A 46 -6.51 1.94 1.02
CA THR A 46 -7.75 2.73 1.09
C THR A 46 -7.48 4.19 0.74
N PRO A 47 -8.48 4.98 0.32
CA PRO A 47 -8.30 6.42 0.15
C PRO A 47 -7.88 7.07 1.46
N GLY A 48 -6.72 7.75 1.47
CA GLY A 48 -6.19 8.39 2.68
C GLY A 48 -5.69 7.40 3.75
N GLY A 49 -5.28 6.20 3.33
CA GLY A 49 -4.65 5.22 4.22
C GLY A 49 -3.32 5.71 4.81
N ALA A 50 -2.71 4.89 5.66
CA ALA A 50 -1.47 5.25 6.35
C ALA A 50 -0.28 5.37 5.39
N ASP A 51 0.51 6.42 5.54
CA ASP A 51 1.65 6.78 4.68
C ASP A 51 3.02 6.51 5.32
N SER A 52 3.03 5.89 6.50
CA SER A 52 4.23 5.64 7.28
C SER A 52 4.07 4.45 8.25
N GLY A 53 5.20 3.84 8.61
CA GLY A 53 5.25 2.72 9.55
C GLY A 53 4.82 1.38 8.94
N THR A 54 4.40 0.44 9.79
CA THR A 54 3.94 -0.88 9.36
C THR A 54 2.48 -0.80 8.91
N VAL A 55 2.26 -0.87 7.59
CA VAL A 55 0.97 -0.63 6.94
C VAL A 55 0.63 -1.72 5.93
N GLY A 56 -0.56 -1.60 5.33
CA GLY A 56 -0.99 -2.43 4.21
C GLY A 56 -1.62 -3.75 4.62
N THR A 57 -2.09 -3.83 5.87
CA THR A 57 -2.95 -4.91 6.34
C THR A 57 -4.42 -4.47 6.26
N LYS A 58 -5.37 -5.40 6.30
CA LYS A 58 -6.81 -5.06 6.35
C LYS A 58 -7.16 -4.14 7.52
N ALA A 59 -6.46 -4.27 8.64
CA ALA A 59 -6.70 -3.48 9.86
C ALA A 59 -5.97 -2.11 9.85
N ASN A 60 -4.88 -1.99 9.10
CA ASN A 60 -4.14 -0.74 8.91
C ASN A 60 -3.78 -0.60 7.43
N PRO A 61 -4.74 -0.22 6.57
CA PRO A 61 -4.51 -0.11 5.14
C PRO A 61 -3.58 1.06 4.83
N ALA A 62 -2.76 0.88 3.79
CA ALA A 62 -1.79 1.87 3.36
C ALA A 62 -2.41 2.92 2.44
N ASP A 63 -1.76 4.08 2.32
CA ASP A 63 -1.90 4.95 1.15
C ASP A 63 -1.36 4.24 -0.11
N PHE A 64 -1.91 4.58 -1.27
CA PHE A 64 -1.55 3.91 -2.53
C PHE A 64 -0.10 4.14 -2.94
N LEU A 65 0.40 5.39 -2.88
CA LEU A 65 1.78 5.67 -3.30
C LEU A 65 2.77 5.09 -2.31
N TYR A 66 2.43 5.08 -1.03
CA TYR A 66 3.27 4.44 -0.03
C TYR A 66 3.31 2.92 -0.24
N ALA A 67 2.17 2.26 -0.46
CA ALA A 67 2.13 0.83 -0.79
C ALA A 67 2.96 0.51 -2.03
N LEU A 68 2.87 1.34 -3.08
CA LEU A 68 3.65 1.17 -4.30
C LEU A 68 5.16 1.25 -4.03
N SER A 69 5.61 2.10 -3.11
CA SER A 69 7.02 2.20 -2.70
C SER A 69 7.53 0.98 -1.91
N LEU A 70 6.62 0.20 -1.31
CA LEU A 70 6.94 -0.97 -0.50
C LEU A 70 6.84 -2.29 -1.27
N VAL A 71 6.35 -2.26 -2.52
CA VAL A 71 6.28 -3.43 -3.39
C VAL A 71 7.67 -4.03 -3.58
N SER A 72 7.74 -5.35 -3.45
CA SER A 72 8.96 -6.14 -3.56
C SER A 72 8.64 -7.53 -4.07
N GLY A 73 9.64 -8.36 -4.37
CA GLY A 73 9.40 -9.74 -4.80
C GLY A 73 8.62 -10.60 -3.79
N ALA A 74 8.56 -10.18 -2.52
CA ALA A 74 7.73 -10.82 -1.50
C ALA A 74 6.30 -10.25 -1.43
N ASN A 75 6.07 -9.03 -1.92
CA ASN A 75 4.76 -8.37 -1.94
C ASN A 75 4.56 -7.64 -3.26
N ASP A 76 3.86 -8.31 -4.18
CA ASP A 76 3.67 -7.88 -5.56
C ASP A 76 2.22 -7.51 -5.90
N LYS A 77 1.28 -7.62 -4.94
CA LYS A 77 -0.14 -7.29 -5.14
C LYS A 77 -0.57 -6.11 -4.28
N ILE A 78 -1.38 -5.24 -4.88
CA ILE A 78 -2.05 -4.11 -4.23
C ILE A 78 -3.55 -4.28 -4.45
N TYR A 79 -4.28 -4.48 -3.36
CA TYR A 79 -5.74 -4.53 -3.34
C TYR A 79 -6.28 -3.18 -2.87
N MET A 80 -6.93 -2.49 -3.79
CA MET A 80 -7.47 -1.16 -3.57
C MET A 80 -8.96 -1.27 -3.22
N ALA A 81 -9.31 -0.72 -2.07
CA ALA A 81 -10.70 -0.55 -1.68
C ALA A 81 -11.45 0.37 -2.66
N SER A 82 -12.77 0.25 -2.69
CA SER A 82 -13.63 1.19 -3.40
C SER A 82 -13.49 2.59 -2.82
N GLY A 83 -13.56 3.60 -3.68
CA GLY A 83 -13.43 4.99 -3.29
C GLY A 83 -12.69 5.80 -4.35
N THR A 84 -12.39 7.06 -4.02
CA THR A 84 -11.67 7.98 -4.91
C THR A 84 -10.32 8.34 -4.33
N TYR A 85 -9.26 8.01 -5.05
CA TYR A 85 -7.87 8.32 -4.75
C TYR A 85 -7.46 9.53 -5.59
N ASN A 86 -7.20 10.66 -4.93
CA ASN A 86 -6.92 11.93 -5.60
C ASN A 86 -5.42 12.19 -5.64
N PHE A 87 -4.90 12.56 -6.82
CA PHE A 87 -3.49 12.83 -7.04
C PHE A 87 -3.29 14.15 -7.76
N SER A 88 -2.35 14.95 -7.24
CA SER A 88 -1.87 16.17 -7.87
C SER A 88 -0.59 15.98 -8.67
N ASN A 89 -0.01 14.79 -8.64
CA ASN A 89 1.19 14.41 -9.37
C ASN A 89 0.92 13.13 -10.16
N PRO A 90 1.64 12.88 -11.27
CA PRO A 90 1.52 11.62 -11.99
C PRO A 90 2.01 10.46 -11.11
N ILE A 91 1.36 9.31 -11.26
CA ILE A 91 1.71 8.07 -10.57
C ILE A 91 2.68 7.30 -11.46
N ASN A 92 3.86 6.94 -10.94
CA ASN A 92 4.82 6.14 -11.67
C ASN A 92 4.64 4.66 -11.30
N LEU A 93 4.15 3.87 -12.25
CA LEU A 93 4.06 2.41 -12.12
C LEU A 93 5.46 1.79 -12.05
N ILE A 94 5.51 0.58 -11.52
CA ILE A 94 6.74 -0.18 -11.28
C ILE A 94 6.64 -1.58 -11.89
N ASN A 95 7.78 -2.28 -11.95
CA ASN A 95 7.85 -3.65 -12.42
C ASN A 95 7.14 -4.63 -11.45
N ASN A 96 6.67 -5.75 -11.98
CA ASN A 96 6.25 -6.91 -11.19
C ASN A 96 5.17 -6.55 -10.14
N VAL A 97 4.14 -5.80 -10.55
CA VAL A 97 3.06 -5.37 -9.65
C VAL A 97 1.69 -5.67 -10.22
N THR A 98 0.81 -6.21 -9.40
CA THR A 98 -0.63 -6.32 -9.68
C THR A 98 -1.37 -5.29 -8.86
N ILE A 99 -2.13 -4.42 -9.51
CA ILE A 99 -2.94 -3.39 -8.88
C ILE A 99 -4.40 -3.67 -9.23
N GLU A 100 -5.18 -4.01 -8.22
CA GLU A 100 -6.55 -4.49 -8.40
C GLU A 100 -7.53 -3.68 -7.55
N GLY A 101 -8.55 -3.10 -8.20
CA GLY A 101 -9.62 -2.33 -7.56
C GLY A 101 -10.81 -3.17 -7.14
N GLY A 102 -11.85 -2.54 -6.59
CA GLY A 102 -13.16 -3.15 -6.38
C GLY A 102 -13.28 -4.00 -5.11
N PHE A 103 -12.43 -3.79 -4.12
CA PHE A 103 -12.61 -4.40 -2.79
C PHE A 103 -13.51 -3.54 -1.90
N ASP A 104 -14.38 -4.16 -1.09
CA ASP A 104 -15.11 -3.45 -0.05
C ASP A 104 -14.13 -2.96 1.05
N PRO A 105 -14.21 -1.68 1.50
CA PRO A 105 -13.26 -1.13 2.46
C PRO A 105 -13.36 -1.73 3.87
N THR A 106 -14.46 -2.43 4.17
CA THR A 106 -14.70 -3.04 5.49
C THR A 106 -14.46 -4.54 5.45
N THR A 107 -15.05 -5.25 4.49
CA THR A 107 -14.97 -6.71 4.41
C THR A 107 -13.78 -7.20 3.60
N TRP A 108 -13.22 -6.36 2.73
CA TRP A 108 -12.20 -6.73 1.74
C TRP A 108 -12.64 -7.85 0.80
N GLU A 109 -13.94 -8.00 0.60
CA GLU A 109 -14.51 -8.88 -0.39
C GLU A 109 -14.53 -8.18 -1.76
N LYS A 110 -14.15 -8.93 -2.79
CA LYS A 110 -14.14 -8.42 -4.17
C LYS A 110 -15.57 -8.39 -4.71
N SER A 111 -15.95 -7.27 -5.30
CA SER A 111 -17.24 -7.13 -5.99
C SER A 111 -17.10 -6.29 -7.27
N ASN A 112 -18.08 -6.45 -8.17
CA ASN A 112 -18.21 -5.63 -9.38
C ASN A 112 -19.05 -4.36 -9.14
N SER A 113 -19.69 -4.23 -7.96
CA SER A 113 -20.47 -3.05 -7.57
C SER A 113 -19.63 -1.98 -6.88
N THR A 114 -18.45 -2.37 -6.39
CA THR A 114 -17.48 -1.52 -5.69
C THR A 114 -16.53 -0.91 -6.72
N ALA A 115 -16.57 0.42 -6.87
CA ALA A 115 -15.72 1.12 -7.84
C ALA A 115 -14.50 1.73 -7.16
N THR A 116 -13.31 1.43 -7.69
CA THR A 116 -12.06 2.12 -7.32
C THR A 116 -11.73 3.15 -8.40
N ASN A 117 -11.69 4.41 -8.00
CA ASN A 117 -11.46 5.56 -8.88
C ASN A 117 -10.12 6.20 -8.54
N ILE A 118 -9.22 6.24 -9.51
CA ILE A 118 -7.99 7.02 -9.46
C ILE A 118 -8.24 8.31 -10.23
N TYR A 119 -8.11 9.43 -9.54
CA TYR A 119 -8.36 10.75 -10.10
C TYR A 119 -7.11 11.61 -10.07
N ARG A 120 -6.68 12.03 -11.24
CA ARG A 120 -5.60 13.01 -11.43
C ARG A 120 -6.22 14.39 -11.64
N ASP A 121 -5.96 15.33 -10.73
CA ASP A 121 -6.38 16.73 -10.91
C ASP A 121 -5.57 17.43 -12.01
N ASN A 122 -5.79 18.73 -12.24
CA ASN A 122 -5.04 19.50 -13.23
C ASN A 122 -3.84 20.27 -12.66
N ALA A 123 -3.47 20.07 -11.39
CA ALA A 123 -2.26 20.67 -10.83
C ALA A 123 -1.00 20.00 -11.42
N ASN A 124 0.13 20.70 -11.37
CA ASN A 124 1.44 20.18 -11.80
C ASN A 124 1.43 19.55 -13.22
N ILE A 125 0.90 20.28 -14.20
CA ILE A 125 1.03 19.93 -15.63
C ILE A 125 2.52 19.91 -15.98
N GLU A 126 2.96 18.83 -16.63
CA GLU A 126 4.35 18.68 -17.06
C GLU A 126 4.60 19.54 -18.29
N PRO A 127 5.66 20.38 -18.35
CA PRO A 127 5.79 21.40 -19.40
C PRO A 127 6.45 20.94 -20.71
N THR A 128 7.16 19.80 -20.73
CA THR A 128 8.01 19.42 -21.88
C THR A 128 7.90 17.93 -22.26
N PRO A 129 7.18 17.60 -23.36
CA PRO A 129 6.08 18.37 -23.94
C PRO A 129 4.95 18.59 -22.91
N SER A 130 4.15 19.65 -23.11
CA SER A 130 3.04 19.99 -22.22
C SER A 130 2.02 18.85 -22.13
N ARG A 131 1.84 18.24 -20.96
CA ARG A 131 0.91 17.13 -20.77
C ARG A 131 0.43 16.95 -19.33
N LEU A 132 -0.78 16.41 -19.21
CA LEU A 132 -1.36 15.96 -17.96
C LEU A 132 -1.58 14.45 -18.01
N VAL A 133 -0.86 13.71 -17.17
CA VAL A 133 -0.90 12.25 -17.14
C VAL A 133 -1.26 11.75 -15.75
N ALA A 134 -2.21 10.80 -15.65
CA ALA A 134 -2.54 10.16 -14.39
C ALA A 134 -1.52 9.09 -14.01
N MET A 135 -1.18 8.18 -14.94
CA MET A 135 -0.23 7.09 -14.69
C MET A 135 0.82 6.96 -15.79
N TYR A 136 2.09 6.80 -15.40
CA TYR A 136 3.20 6.46 -16.27
C TYR A 136 3.66 5.02 -16.07
N GLY A 137 3.96 4.36 -17.18
CA GLY A 137 4.92 3.27 -17.21
C GLY A 137 6.09 3.66 -18.11
N ASN A 138 7.32 3.55 -17.63
CA ASN A 138 8.50 3.86 -18.43
C ASN A 138 9.57 2.80 -18.24
N THR A 139 9.81 2.00 -19.28
CA THR A 139 10.80 0.92 -19.27
C THR A 139 10.54 -0.06 -18.12
N ILE A 140 9.27 -0.43 -17.93
CA ILE A 140 8.83 -1.39 -16.91
C ILE A 140 8.15 -2.60 -17.55
N SER A 141 8.10 -3.73 -16.83
CA SER A 141 7.49 -4.96 -17.29
C SER A 141 6.71 -5.70 -16.20
N ASN A 142 5.90 -6.67 -16.64
CA ASN A 142 5.16 -7.60 -15.78
C ASN A 142 4.23 -6.89 -14.78
N PHE A 143 3.39 -5.96 -15.26
CA PHE A 143 2.41 -5.30 -14.40
C PHE A 143 0.97 -5.52 -14.87
N LEU A 144 0.05 -5.58 -13.91
CA LEU A 144 -1.38 -5.77 -14.15
C LEU A 144 -2.16 -4.62 -13.50
N LEU A 145 -3.01 -3.96 -14.29
CA LEU A 145 -4.05 -3.06 -13.80
C LEU A 145 -5.41 -3.72 -13.98
N GLN A 146 -6.19 -3.88 -12.91
CA GLN A 146 -7.47 -4.58 -12.97
C GLN A 146 -8.59 -3.89 -12.20
N ASP A 147 -9.78 -3.78 -12.81
CA ASP A 147 -11.00 -3.23 -12.19
C ASP A 147 -10.84 -1.81 -11.63
N LEU A 148 -10.10 -0.95 -12.34
CA LEU A 148 -9.85 0.44 -11.98
C LEU A 148 -10.56 1.41 -12.93
N THR A 149 -11.10 2.49 -12.40
CA THR A 149 -11.40 3.69 -13.20
C THR A 149 -10.27 4.68 -13.02
N ILE A 150 -9.52 4.97 -14.08
CA ILE A 150 -8.41 5.93 -14.08
C ILE A 150 -8.85 7.15 -14.88
N ARG A 151 -8.98 8.30 -14.22
CA ARG A 151 -9.49 9.53 -14.80
C ARG A 151 -8.54 10.69 -14.59
N CYS A 152 -8.37 11.49 -15.64
CA CYS A 152 -7.76 12.82 -15.55
C CYS A 152 -8.83 13.91 -15.54
N SER A 153 -8.50 15.02 -14.89
CA SER A 153 -9.12 16.32 -15.13
C SER A 153 -8.81 16.81 -16.54
N ASP A 154 -9.57 17.79 -16.99
CA ASP A 154 -9.25 18.57 -18.18
C ASP A 154 -7.94 19.35 -17.95
N ALA A 155 -7.08 19.34 -18.97
CA ALA A 155 -5.88 20.14 -18.97
C ALA A 155 -6.20 21.60 -19.32
N PHE A 156 -5.30 22.50 -18.93
CA PHE A 156 -5.31 23.89 -19.35
C PHE A 156 -3.96 24.27 -19.98
N GLY A 157 -3.88 25.49 -20.51
CA GLY A 157 -2.69 25.97 -21.21
C GLY A 157 -2.63 25.55 -22.67
N ASN A 158 -1.62 26.05 -23.35
CA ASN A 158 -1.45 25.87 -24.78
C ASN A 158 -0.78 24.53 -25.11
N SER A 159 -1.31 23.84 -26.11
CA SER A 159 -0.79 22.58 -26.66
C SER A 159 -0.60 21.47 -25.61
N THR A 160 -1.41 21.48 -24.55
CA THR A 160 -1.35 20.48 -23.47
C THR A 160 -2.17 19.25 -23.81
N SER A 161 -1.53 18.08 -23.88
CA SER A 161 -2.23 16.80 -24.09
C SER A 161 -2.65 16.15 -22.77
N THR A 162 -3.67 15.30 -22.79
CA THR A 162 -4.17 14.56 -21.62
C THR A 162 -4.07 13.06 -21.85
N TYR A 163 -3.57 12.32 -20.86
CA TYR A 163 -3.50 10.86 -20.92
C TYR A 163 -3.90 10.25 -19.58
N SER A 164 -4.79 9.27 -19.57
CA SER A 164 -5.08 8.50 -18.36
C SER A 164 -3.90 7.59 -18.01
N VAL A 165 -3.32 6.95 -19.02
CA VAL A 165 -2.15 6.08 -18.89
C VAL A 165 -1.23 6.35 -20.07
N HIS A 166 0.06 6.56 -19.80
CA HIS A 166 1.09 6.72 -20.82
C HIS A 166 2.20 5.68 -20.60
N LEU A 167 2.35 4.76 -21.55
CA LEU A 167 3.31 3.67 -21.47
C LEU A 167 4.42 3.85 -22.52
N THR A 168 5.66 3.92 -22.06
CA THR A 168 6.85 4.01 -22.91
C THR A 168 7.71 2.79 -22.69
N ASN A 169 8.03 2.07 -23.77
CA ASN A 169 8.96 0.92 -23.74
C ASN A 169 8.61 -0.13 -22.66
N CYS A 170 7.32 -0.38 -22.44
CA CYS A 170 6.84 -1.36 -21.47
C CYS A 170 6.52 -2.70 -22.14
N SER A 171 6.66 -3.81 -21.40
CA SER A 171 6.40 -5.16 -21.91
C SER A 171 5.64 -6.03 -20.90
N ASN A 172 4.99 -7.10 -21.37
CA ASN A 172 4.29 -8.08 -20.54
C ASN A 172 3.32 -7.44 -19.53
N TYR A 173 2.50 -6.50 -19.99
CA TYR A 173 1.52 -5.84 -19.13
C TYR A 173 0.10 -6.19 -19.52
N GLU A 174 -0.79 -6.14 -18.55
CA GLU A 174 -2.21 -6.41 -18.71
C GLU A 174 -3.04 -5.26 -18.15
N ILE A 175 -4.07 -4.85 -18.89
CA ILE A 175 -5.05 -3.84 -18.46
C ILE A 175 -6.43 -4.48 -18.62
N VAL A 176 -7.03 -4.92 -17.52
CA VAL A 176 -8.21 -5.80 -17.52
C VAL A 176 -9.38 -5.11 -16.85
N ARG A 177 -10.49 -4.93 -17.58
CA ARG A 177 -11.73 -4.30 -17.08
C ARG A 177 -11.51 -2.91 -16.47
N CYS A 178 -10.49 -2.19 -16.94
CA CYS A 178 -10.26 -0.80 -16.53
C CYS A 178 -11.05 0.17 -17.41
N LYS A 179 -11.50 1.26 -16.81
CA LYS A 179 -12.06 2.42 -17.52
C LYS A 179 -11.03 3.54 -17.53
N LEU A 180 -10.47 3.85 -18.70
CA LEU A 180 -9.46 4.90 -18.87
C LEU A 180 -10.13 6.15 -19.45
N ILE A 181 -10.17 7.25 -18.69
CA ILE A 181 -10.88 8.48 -19.05
C ILE A 181 -9.90 9.66 -19.05
N ALA A 182 -9.43 10.05 -20.22
CA ALA A 182 -8.63 11.28 -20.33
C ALA A 182 -9.55 12.50 -20.21
N GLY A 183 -9.02 13.60 -19.68
CA GLY A 183 -9.71 14.89 -19.72
C GLY A 183 -9.61 15.53 -21.10
N ASN A 184 -10.29 16.65 -21.29
CA ASN A 184 -10.12 17.49 -22.46
C ASN A 184 -8.68 18.06 -22.53
N ALA A 185 -8.12 18.12 -23.74
CA ALA A 185 -6.83 18.75 -23.99
C ALA A 185 -6.89 20.27 -23.79
N GLY A 186 -5.72 20.89 -23.60
CA GLY A 186 -5.58 22.34 -23.58
C GLY A 186 -5.82 22.96 -24.96
N ASN A 187 -5.89 24.29 -24.99
CA ASN A 187 -6.10 25.05 -26.23
C ASN A 187 -4.95 24.83 -27.22
N ALA A 188 -5.21 24.83 -28.52
CA ALA A 188 -4.15 24.85 -29.53
C ALA A 188 -3.37 26.18 -29.48
N SER A 189 -2.06 26.14 -29.72
CA SER A 189 -1.24 27.34 -29.97
C SER A 189 -1.04 27.53 -31.48
N ASN A 190 -1.36 28.72 -31.99
CA ASN A 190 -0.97 29.18 -33.33
C ASN A 190 0.29 30.04 -33.26
#